data_AF-A0A2E4W5E5-F1
#
_entry.id   AF-A0A2E4W5E5-F1
#
_cell.length_a   1.000
_cell.length_b   1.000
_cell.length_c   1.000
_cell.angle_alpha   90.00
_cell.angle_beta   90.00
_cell.angle_gamma   90.00
#
_symmetry.space_group_name_H-M   'P 1'
#
loop_
_entity.id
_entity.type
_entity.pdbx_description
1 polymer ?
#
loop_
_entity_poly.entity_id
_entity_poly.type
_entity_poly.pdbx_seq_one_letter_code
_entity_poly.pdbx_strand_id
1 'polypeptide(L)'
;MSWYESAFESNPKAEWHFGLDGLPEESHLYRINQDGTKLFEVMKFAVSMGIKTYWQYIVFKYNQNHIDQARDMAKNYGIIFKEQHSSRWSIDDPYKPDEERHYIITHYDEEVKRKFQAKLYPR
;
A
#
# COMPACT_ATOMS: atom_id res chain seq x y z
N MET A 1 11.92 -1.85 -18.42
CA MET A 1 12.77 -1.78 -17.21
C MET A 1 13.66 -0.55 -17.27
N SER A 2 14.20 -0.21 -18.45
CA SER A 2 14.96 1.01 -18.75
C SER A 2 14.52 2.29 -18.01
N TRP A 3 13.22 2.59 -17.96
CA TRP A 3 12.75 3.79 -17.25
C TRP A 3 13.09 3.79 -15.76
N TYR A 4 12.90 2.64 -15.07
CA TYR A 4 13.21 2.52 -13.65
C TYR A 4 14.71 2.59 -13.39
N GLU A 5 15.50 1.96 -14.25
CA GLU A 5 16.96 2.03 -14.19
C GLU A 5 17.44 3.48 -14.26
N SER A 6 17.00 4.25 -15.27
CA SER A 6 17.35 5.67 -15.37
C SER A 6 16.86 6.50 -14.18
N ALA A 7 15.66 6.20 -13.66
CA ALA A 7 15.13 6.89 -12.49
C ALA A 7 15.96 6.59 -11.22
N PHE A 8 16.36 5.33 -11.03
CA PHE A 8 17.18 4.87 -9.90
C PHE A 8 18.59 5.46 -9.95
N GLU A 9 19.21 5.50 -11.13
CA GLU A 9 20.53 6.10 -11.34
C GLU A 9 20.53 7.62 -11.16
N SER A 10 19.42 8.30 -11.46
CA SER A 10 19.32 9.75 -11.32
C SER A 10 19.46 10.23 -9.87
N ASN A 11 19.07 9.39 -8.89
CA ASN A 11 19.28 9.65 -7.48
C ASN A 11 19.36 8.34 -6.66
N PRO A 12 20.55 7.73 -6.55
CA PRO A 12 20.72 6.44 -5.86
C PRO A 12 20.47 6.51 -4.34
N LYS A 13 20.43 7.72 -3.77
CA LYS A 13 20.14 7.94 -2.34
C LYS A 13 18.65 8.14 -2.05
N ALA A 14 17.81 8.18 -3.09
CA ALA A 14 16.38 8.30 -2.90
C ALA A 14 15.82 7.06 -2.18
N GLU A 15 14.81 7.28 -1.34
CA GLU A 15 13.99 6.21 -0.80
C GLU A 15 12.81 5.96 -1.74
N TRP A 16 12.57 4.71 -2.12
CA TRP A 16 11.47 4.36 -3.02
C TRP A 16 10.39 3.60 -2.27
N HIS A 17 9.16 4.11 -2.35
CA HIS A 17 7.98 3.53 -1.73
C HIS A 17 7.03 3.05 -2.81
N PHE A 18 6.85 1.74 -2.90
CA PHE A 18 5.97 1.10 -3.87
C PHE A 18 4.67 0.70 -3.18
N GLY A 19 3.54 1.20 -3.69
CA GLY A 19 2.20 0.78 -3.27
C GLY A 19 1.79 -0.50 -3.99
N LEU A 20 1.79 -1.61 -3.27
CA LEU A 20 1.41 -2.92 -3.77
C LEU A 20 0.55 -3.59 -2.67
N ASP A 21 -0.77 -3.59 -2.83
CA ASP A 21 -1.68 -3.97 -1.75
C ASP A 21 -2.10 -5.44 -1.86
N GLY A 22 -1.35 -6.36 -1.26
CA GLY A 22 -1.54 -7.81 -1.44
C GLY A 22 -0.34 -8.46 -2.11
N LEU A 23 -0.38 -9.78 -2.32
CA LEU A 23 0.67 -10.47 -3.06
C LEU A 23 0.78 -9.90 -4.50
N PRO A 24 1.92 -10.05 -5.19
CA PRO A 24 2.10 -9.51 -6.54
C PRO A 24 0.99 -9.91 -7.53
N GLU A 25 0.46 -11.11 -7.40
CA GLU A 25 -0.63 -11.66 -8.18
C GLU A 25 -2.02 -11.20 -7.73
N GLU A 26 -2.16 -10.56 -6.57
CA GLU A 26 -3.45 -10.17 -5.99
C GLU A 26 -3.69 -8.65 -5.98
N SER A 27 -2.62 -7.85 -6.08
CA SER A 27 -2.71 -6.40 -5.86
C SER A 27 -3.68 -5.69 -6.82
N HIS A 28 -3.88 -6.27 -8.00
CA HIS A 28 -4.80 -5.79 -9.04
C HIS A 28 -6.28 -5.88 -8.63
N LEU A 29 -6.63 -6.67 -7.59
CA LEU A 29 -8.00 -6.81 -7.08
C LEU A 29 -8.57 -5.48 -6.55
N TYR A 30 -7.70 -4.59 -6.06
CA TYR A 30 -8.07 -3.23 -5.66
C TYR A 30 -7.45 -2.17 -6.59
N ARG A 31 -6.18 -2.34 -6.99
CA ARG A 31 -5.48 -1.40 -7.89
C ARG A 31 -5.68 -1.79 -9.35
N ILE A 32 -6.83 -1.42 -9.89
CA ILE A 32 -7.18 -1.72 -11.29
C ILE A 32 -6.10 -1.22 -12.25
N ASN A 33 -5.73 -2.06 -13.23
CA ASN A 33 -4.65 -1.86 -14.21
C ASN A 33 -3.22 -1.86 -13.65
N GLN A 34 -3.02 -2.27 -12.39
CA GLN A 34 -1.68 -2.49 -11.85
C GLN A 34 -1.17 -3.89 -12.24
N ASP A 35 0.04 -3.93 -12.81
CA ASP A 35 0.82 -5.17 -12.93
C ASP A 35 1.67 -5.35 -11.67
N GLY A 36 1.12 -6.06 -10.69
CA GLY A 36 1.75 -6.25 -9.38
C GLY A 36 3.03 -7.08 -9.44
N THR A 37 3.05 -8.15 -10.25
CA THR A 37 4.24 -8.96 -10.55
C THR A 37 5.36 -8.07 -11.09
N LYS A 38 5.05 -7.20 -12.05
CA LYS A 38 6.06 -6.29 -12.60
C LYS A 38 6.61 -5.32 -11.56
N LEU A 39 5.74 -4.74 -10.71
CA LEU A 39 6.19 -3.85 -9.64
C LEU A 39 7.06 -4.58 -8.61
N PHE A 40 6.75 -5.84 -8.30
CA PHE A 40 7.58 -6.65 -7.42
C PHE A 40 8.98 -6.90 -8.01
N GLU A 41 9.08 -7.17 -9.32
CA GLU A 41 10.37 -7.25 -10.01
C GLU A 41 11.15 -5.92 -9.95
N VAL A 42 10.45 -4.79 -10.07
CA VAL A 42 11.07 -3.46 -9.96
C VAL A 42 11.60 -3.21 -8.55
N MET A 43 10.87 -3.62 -7.51
CA MET A 43 11.35 -3.51 -6.12
C MET A 43 12.62 -4.33 -5.89
N LYS A 44 12.65 -5.57 -6.39
CA LYS A 44 13.86 -6.42 -6.31
C LYS A 44 15.04 -5.78 -7.04
N PHE A 45 14.79 -5.20 -8.22
CA PHE A 45 15.82 -4.50 -8.98
C PHE A 45 16.36 -3.29 -8.22
N ALA A 46 15.50 -2.47 -7.61
CA ALA A 46 15.92 -1.35 -6.77
C ALA A 46 16.81 -1.81 -5.60
N VAL A 47 16.42 -2.86 -4.87
CA VAL A 47 17.24 -3.42 -3.79
C VAL A 47 18.59 -3.92 -4.31
N SER A 48 18.62 -4.57 -5.48
CA SER A 48 19.88 -5.04 -6.08
C SER A 48 20.86 -3.92 -6.43
N MET A 49 20.35 -2.69 -6.64
CA MET A 49 21.15 -1.47 -6.86
C MET A 49 21.55 -0.77 -5.55
N GLY A 50 21.24 -1.36 -4.39
CA GLY A 50 21.50 -0.77 -3.07
C GLY A 50 20.51 0.33 -2.67
N ILE A 51 19.38 0.45 -3.36
CA ILE A 51 18.37 1.48 -3.09
C ILE A 51 17.45 1.01 -1.96
N LYS A 52 17.20 1.92 -1.02
CA LYS A 52 16.31 1.67 0.10
C LYS A 52 14.85 1.62 -0.39
N THR A 53 14.33 0.41 -0.43
CA THR A 53 13.05 0.08 -1.06
C THR A 53 12.03 -0.34 -0.02
N TYR A 54 10.84 0.25 -0.11
CA TYR A 54 9.71 -0.06 0.76
C TYR A 54 8.53 -0.61 -0.02
N TRP A 55 7.95 -1.68 0.50
CA TRP A 55 6.67 -2.21 0.07
C TRP A 55 5.59 -1.69 1.02
N GLN A 56 4.81 -0.72 0.55
CA GLN A 56 3.62 -0.27 1.25
C GLN A 56 2.45 -1.20 0.95
N TYR A 57 1.92 -1.83 1.99
CA TYR A 57 0.89 -2.85 1.93
C TYR A 57 -0.32 -2.38 2.75
N ILE A 58 -1.34 -1.85 2.07
CA ILE A 58 -2.61 -1.55 2.74
C ILE A 58 -3.39 -2.86 2.90
N VAL A 59 -3.83 -3.12 4.14
CA VAL A 59 -4.63 -4.30 4.44
C VAL A 59 -6.07 -4.10 3.97
N PHE A 60 -6.53 -5.05 3.16
CA PHE A 60 -7.88 -5.18 2.61
C PHE A 60 -8.42 -6.57 2.92
N LYS A 61 -9.74 -6.73 2.79
CA LYS A 61 -10.42 -8.02 2.99
C LYS A 61 -9.80 -9.18 2.23
N TYR A 62 -9.45 -8.98 0.96
CA TYR A 62 -8.91 -10.04 0.11
C TYR A 62 -7.48 -10.45 0.46
N ASN A 63 -6.71 -9.59 1.14
CA ASN A 63 -5.29 -9.80 1.38
C ASN A 63 -4.92 -9.98 2.87
N GLN A 64 -5.85 -9.75 3.80
CA GLN A 64 -5.59 -9.78 5.26
C GLN A 64 -4.94 -11.09 5.75
N ASN A 65 -5.17 -12.21 5.08
CA ASN A 65 -4.60 -13.51 5.44
C ASN A 65 -3.21 -13.77 4.81
N HIS A 66 -2.71 -12.87 3.97
CA HIS A 66 -1.43 -12.99 3.26
C HIS A 66 -0.35 -12.03 3.78
N ILE A 67 -0.62 -11.32 4.88
CA ILE A 67 0.31 -10.33 5.46
C ILE A 67 1.65 -10.98 5.82
N ASP A 68 1.64 -12.11 6.53
CA ASP A 68 2.86 -12.78 6.95
C ASP A 68 3.64 -13.34 5.75
N GLN A 69 2.95 -13.90 4.76
CA GLN A 69 3.56 -14.33 3.50
C GLN A 69 4.24 -13.16 2.77
N ALA A 70 3.56 -12.01 2.65
CA ALA A 70 4.11 -10.82 2.01
C ALA A 70 5.31 -10.27 2.80
N ARG A 71 5.25 -10.29 4.13
CA ARG A 71 6.35 -9.88 5.02
C ARG A 71 7.58 -10.78 4.85
N ASP A 72 7.38 -12.09 4.77
CA ASP A 72 8.47 -13.05 4.53
C ASP A 72 9.06 -12.89 3.13
N MET A 73 8.24 -12.68 2.10
CA MET A 73 8.71 -12.34 0.76
C MET A 73 9.57 -11.07 0.77
N ALA A 74 9.09 -10.00 1.41
CA ALA A 74 9.84 -8.75 1.50
C ALA A 74 11.20 -8.96 2.19
N LYS A 75 11.21 -9.68 3.31
CA LYS A 75 12.43 -10.04 4.05
C LYS A 75 13.42 -10.81 3.18
N ASN A 76 12.96 -11.81 2.43
CA ASN A 76 13.80 -12.64 1.57
C ASN A 76 14.53 -11.84 0.48
N TYR A 77 13.93 -10.74 0.02
CA TYR A 77 14.51 -9.88 -1.02
C TYR A 77 15.09 -8.57 -0.49
N GLY A 78 15.24 -8.40 0.82
CA GLY A 78 15.79 -7.17 1.41
C GLY A 78 14.88 -5.93 1.23
N ILE A 79 13.59 -6.13 1.00
CA ILE A 79 12.59 -5.07 0.88
C ILE A 79 12.03 -4.76 2.27
N ILE A 80 11.88 -3.47 2.60
CA ILE A 80 11.32 -3.05 3.88
C ILE A 80 9.80 -3.09 3.80
N PHE A 81 9.18 -4.05 4.50
CA PHE A 81 7.72 -4.19 4.54
C PHE A 81 7.08 -3.11 5.42
N LYS A 82 6.10 -2.39 4.88
CA LYS A 82 5.30 -1.37 5.57
C LYS A 82 3.83 -1.75 5.51
N GLU A 83 3.39 -2.51 6.51
CA GLU A 83 1.98 -2.80 6.74
C GLU A 83 1.24 -1.51 7.13
N GLN A 84 0.11 -1.24 6.48
CA GLN A 84 -0.66 -0.01 6.65
C GLN A 84 -2.13 -0.35 6.85
N HIS A 85 -2.75 0.27 7.85
CA HIS A 85 -4.17 0.09 8.16
C HIS A 85 -4.93 1.37 7.85
N SER A 86 -6.01 1.26 7.09
CA SER A 86 -6.83 2.42 6.70
C SER A 86 -7.89 2.71 7.76
N SER A 87 -8.21 4.00 7.95
CA SER A 87 -9.41 4.45 8.68
C SER A 87 -10.58 4.78 7.76
N ARG A 88 -10.40 4.64 6.44
CA ARG A 88 -11.35 5.08 5.41
C ARG A 88 -12.19 3.91 4.95
N TRP A 89 -13.20 3.56 5.76
CA TRP A 89 -14.15 2.50 5.43
C TRP A 89 -15.58 3.01 5.53
N SER A 90 -16.37 2.69 4.52
CA SER A 90 -17.84 2.82 4.63
C SER A 90 -18.41 1.62 5.38
N ILE A 91 -19.65 1.73 5.86
CA ILE A 91 -20.29 0.64 6.63
C ILE A 91 -20.40 -0.66 5.81
N ASP A 92 -20.69 -0.54 4.51
CA ASP A 92 -20.86 -1.66 3.56
C ASP A 92 -19.69 -1.75 2.55
N ASP A 93 -18.49 -1.31 2.93
CA ASP A 93 -17.33 -1.33 2.02
C ASP A 93 -16.87 -2.79 1.78
N PRO A 94 -16.91 -3.30 0.53
CA PRO A 94 -16.60 -4.69 0.23
C PRO A 94 -15.12 -5.04 0.46
N TYR A 95 -14.23 -4.04 0.55
CA TYR A 95 -12.80 -4.23 0.75
C TYR A 95 -12.38 -4.06 2.21
N LYS A 96 -13.30 -3.66 3.10
CA LYS A 96 -13.01 -3.52 4.53
C LYS A 96 -12.56 -4.86 5.13
N PRO A 97 -11.40 -4.92 5.82
CA PRO A 97 -10.94 -6.12 6.50
C PRO A 97 -11.97 -6.63 7.52
N ASP A 98 -11.99 -7.94 7.74
CA ASP A 98 -12.97 -8.57 8.63
C ASP A 98 -12.58 -8.37 10.11
N GLU A 99 -11.29 -8.38 10.41
CA GLU A 99 -10.80 -8.20 11.78
C GLU A 99 -10.47 -6.73 12.09
N GLU A 100 -10.91 -6.24 13.26
CA GLU A 100 -10.65 -4.86 13.72
C GLU A 100 -9.17 -4.51 13.81
N ARG A 101 -8.31 -5.50 14.07
CA ARG A 101 -6.85 -5.29 14.11
C ARG A 101 -6.25 -4.86 12.77
N HIS A 102 -6.99 -4.96 11.68
CA HIS A 102 -6.52 -4.66 10.32
C HIS A 102 -7.04 -3.31 9.79
N TYR A 103 -7.76 -2.54 10.61
CA TYR A 103 -8.21 -1.20 10.25
C TYR A 103 -8.24 -0.25 11.45
N ILE A 104 -8.26 1.05 11.17
CA ILE A 104 -8.30 2.08 12.21
C ILE A 104 -9.76 2.50 12.41
N ILE A 105 -10.26 2.37 13.64
CA ILE A 105 -11.55 2.94 14.02
C ILE A 105 -11.34 4.39 14.42
N THR A 106 -11.91 5.31 13.66
CA THR A 106 -11.93 6.73 14.00
C THR A 106 -13.29 7.08 14.59
N HIS A 107 -13.29 7.49 15.86
CA HIS A 107 -14.45 8.15 16.46
C HIS A 107 -14.44 9.62 16.05
N TYR A 108 -15.00 9.91 14.87
CA TYR A 108 -15.27 11.31 14.52
C TYR A 108 -16.45 11.82 15.33
N ASP A 109 -16.29 12.99 15.92
CA ASP A 109 -17.43 13.78 16.32
C ASP A 109 -18.21 14.16 15.05
N GLU A 110 -19.40 13.58 14.88
CA GLU A 110 -20.23 13.79 13.69
C GLU A 110 -20.64 15.27 13.51
N GLU A 111 -20.71 16.04 14.60
CA GLU A 111 -20.95 17.48 14.53
C GLU A 111 -19.75 18.22 13.92
N VAL A 112 -18.53 17.84 14.32
CA VAL A 112 -17.28 18.37 13.78
C VAL A 112 -17.15 18.01 12.30
N LYS A 113 -17.37 16.74 11.93
CA LYS A 113 -17.32 16.26 10.54
C LYS A 113 -18.31 17.02 9.64
N ARG A 114 -19.55 17.22 10.11
CA ARG A 114 -20.58 17.99 9.39
C ARG A 114 -20.16 19.45 9.20
N LYS A 115 -19.61 20.11 10.24
CA LYS A 115 -19.10 21.49 10.16
C LYS A 115 -17.94 21.62 9.15
N PHE A 116 -17.01 20.65 9.13
CA PHE A 116 -15.90 20.65 8.17
C PHE A 116 -16.38 20.44 6.73
N GLN A 117 -17.29 19.48 6.48
CA GLN A 117 -17.82 19.22 5.14
C GLN A 117 -18.60 20.41 4.58
N ALA A 118 -19.44 21.06 5.40
CA ALA A 118 -20.18 22.26 5.01
C ALA A 118 -19.25 23.44 4.63
N LYS A 119 -18.04 23.50 5.22
CA LYS A 119 -17.04 24.53 4.93
C LYS A 119 -16.24 24.26 3.65
N LEU A 120 -16.01 22.99 3.30
CA LEU A 120 -15.23 22.59 2.13
C LEU A 120 -16.03 22.60 0.82
N TYR A 121 -17.35 22.40 0.90
CA TYR A 121 -18.27 22.45 -0.23
C TYR A 121 -19.40 23.47 0.01
N PRO A 122 -19.09 24.78 0.11
CA PRO A 122 -20.14 25.77 0.12
C PRO A 122 -20.89 25.70 -1.22
N ARG A 123 -22.22 25.54 -1.16
CA ARG A 123 -23.08 25.75 -2.32
C ARG A 123 -23.11 27.22 -2.69
#